data_AF-A0A6J4YJV7-F1
#
_entry.id   AF-A0A6J4YJV7-F1
#
_cell.length_a   1.000
_cell.length_b   1.000
_cell.length_c   1.000
_cell.angle_alpha   90.00
_cell.angle_beta   90.00
_cell.angle_gamma   90.00
#
_symmetry.space_group_name_H-M   'P 1'
#
loop_
_entity.id
_entity.type
_entity.pdbx_description
1 polymer ?
#
loop_
_entity_poly.entity_id
_entity_poly.type
_entity_poly.pdbx_seq_one_letter_code
_entity_poly.pdbx_strand_id
1 'polypeptide(L)'
;MKVNREKSALGRPWDRKYLGFCLTNSRKNPKIRIHWKTIKRFKQRVREITARRRGRSLFQVIDELKQLIRGWWNYYRLTESVNRLRPLPHWIRRRLRALVWKQWKNRKTRVRELLKRGISRNFALTTGCARK
;
A
#
# COMPACT_ATOMS: atom_id res chain seq x y z
N MET A 1 11.85 38.19 -6.71
CA MET A 1 11.66 36.79 -6.28
C MET A 1 12.67 35.90 -7.02
N LYS A 2 13.45 35.04 -6.34
CA LYS A 2 14.50 34.20 -6.97
C LYS A 2 13.94 32.80 -7.33
N VAL A 3 14.12 32.36 -8.57
CA VAL A 3 13.64 31.03 -9.03
C VAL A 3 14.52 29.92 -8.46
N ASN A 4 13.89 28.86 -7.93
CA ASN A 4 14.59 27.65 -7.50
C ASN A 4 14.90 26.75 -8.72
N ARG A 5 16.15 26.73 -9.17
CA ARG A 5 16.61 25.97 -10.35
C ARG A 5 16.54 24.44 -10.18
N GLU A 6 16.49 23.92 -8.96
CA GLU A 6 16.34 22.48 -8.72
C GLU A 6 14.89 22.02 -8.91
N LYS A 7 13.92 22.89 -8.61
CA LYS A 7 12.48 22.62 -8.76
C LYS A 7 11.97 22.98 -10.15
N SER A 8 12.48 24.08 -10.72
CA SER A 8 12.11 24.57 -12.04
C SER A 8 12.94 23.87 -13.10
N ALA A 9 12.29 23.02 -13.89
CA ALA A 9 12.97 22.29 -14.95
C ALA A 9 12.04 22.05 -16.13
N LEU A 10 12.54 22.32 -17.34
CA LEU A 10 11.88 21.95 -18.59
C LEU A 10 11.97 20.43 -18.76
N GLY A 11 10.87 19.80 -19.16
CA GLY A 11 10.83 18.37 -19.39
C GLY A 11 9.43 17.89 -19.75
N ARG A 12 9.34 16.63 -20.16
CA ARG A 12 8.08 16.05 -20.62
C ARG A 12 7.04 16.03 -19.49
N PRO A 13 5.76 16.38 -19.77
CA PRO A 13 4.72 16.46 -18.73
C PRO A 13 4.46 15.15 -17.97
N TRP A 14 4.81 14.00 -18.54
CA TRP A 14 4.70 12.70 -17.88
C TRP A 14 5.88 12.36 -16.96
N ASP A 15 7.01 13.04 -17.07
CA ASP A 15 8.21 12.83 -16.24
C ASP A 15 8.28 13.82 -15.08
N ARG A 16 7.54 14.93 -15.16
CA ARG A 16 7.49 15.98 -14.14
C ARG A 16 6.33 15.77 -13.18
N LYS A 17 6.56 16.06 -11.90
CA LYS A 17 5.56 16.01 -10.84
C LYS A 17 4.99 17.40 -10.61
N TYR A 18 3.69 17.55 -10.73
CA TYR A 18 2.96 18.76 -10.33
C TYR A 18 1.89 18.40 -9.30
N LEU A 19 1.97 18.98 -8.10
CA LEU A 19 1.03 18.76 -6.98
C LEU A 19 0.73 17.29 -6.64
N GLY A 20 1.62 16.35 -7.00
CA GLY A 20 1.38 14.91 -6.77
C GLY A 20 0.97 14.13 -8.01
N PHE A 21 0.61 14.81 -9.08
CA PHE A 21 0.19 14.28 -10.37
C PHE A 21 1.26 14.43 -11.46
N CYS A 22 1.00 13.82 -12.60
CA CYS A 22 1.71 13.96 -13.88
C CYS A 22 0.78 13.49 -15.00
N LEU A 23 1.14 13.74 -16.25
CA LEU A 23 0.35 13.26 -17.39
C LEU A 23 0.78 11.86 -17.84
N THR A 24 -0.08 11.19 -18.62
CA THR A 24 0.31 9.99 -19.37
C THR A 24 1.11 10.38 -20.62
N ASN A 25 1.95 9.45 -21.12
CA ASN A 25 2.69 9.62 -22.37
C ASN A 25 1.80 9.28 -23.59
N SER A 26 0.64 9.94 -23.70
CA SER A 26 -0.32 9.75 -24.79
C SER A 26 -0.31 11.00 -25.67
N ARG A 27 -0.14 10.83 -26.98
CA ARG A 27 -0.05 11.94 -27.94
C ARG A 27 -1.42 12.57 -28.24
N LYS A 28 -2.47 11.76 -28.35
CA LYS A 28 -3.82 12.23 -28.69
C LYS A 28 -4.61 12.68 -27.46
N ASN A 29 -4.64 11.84 -26.41
CA ASN A 29 -5.46 12.07 -25.21
C ASN A 29 -4.62 11.85 -23.95
N PRO A 30 -3.86 12.86 -23.46
CA PRO A 30 -3.15 12.77 -22.20
C PRO A 30 -4.13 12.74 -21.03
N LYS A 31 -3.89 11.82 -20.10
CA LYS A 31 -4.73 11.62 -18.91
C LYS A 31 -3.98 12.03 -17.65
N ILE A 32 -4.69 12.54 -16.66
CA ILE A 32 -4.14 12.83 -15.34
C ILE A 32 -3.85 11.51 -14.62
N ARG A 33 -2.63 11.35 -14.13
CA ARG A 33 -2.22 10.19 -13.32
C ARG A 33 -1.41 10.61 -12.10
N ILE A 34 -1.47 9.78 -11.06
CA ILE A 34 -0.64 9.99 -9.86
C ILE A 34 0.83 9.74 -10.18
N HIS A 35 1.70 10.68 -9.78
CA HIS A 35 3.13 10.57 -9.99
C HIS A 35 3.75 9.45 -9.13
N TRP A 36 4.76 8.75 -9.67
CA TRP A 36 5.34 7.57 -9.01
C TRP A 36 5.96 7.89 -7.64
N LYS A 37 6.56 9.08 -7.47
CA LYS A 37 7.08 9.55 -6.17
C LYS A 37 5.98 9.65 -5.11
N THR A 38 4.77 10.02 -5.51
CA THR A 38 3.60 10.10 -4.62
C THR A 38 3.17 8.70 -4.18
N ILE A 39 3.08 7.75 -5.12
CA ILE A 39 2.79 6.34 -4.81
C ILE A 39 3.87 5.74 -3.90
N LYS A 40 5.15 6.08 -4.12
CA LYS A 40 6.26 5.65 -3.26
C LYS A 40 6.10 6.18 -1.82
N ARG A 41 5.75 7.45 -1.65
CA ARG A 41 5.47 8.05 -0.33
C ARG A 41 4.26 7.39 0.34
N PHE A 42 3.19 7.14 -0.40
CA PHE A 42 2.02 6.42 0.12
C PHE A 42 2.40 5.02 0.62
N LYS A 43 3.15 4.25 -0.18
CA LYS A 43 3.67 2.93 0.23
C LYS A 43 4.56 3.04 1.48
N GLN A 44 5.37 4.09 1.60
CA GLN A 44 6.19 4.30 2.78
C GLN A 44 5.35 4.53 4.03
N ARG A 45 4.31 5.38 3.95
CA ARG A 45 3.39 5.61 5.06
C ARG A 45 2.65 4.34 5.47
N VAL A 46 2.18 3.55 4.51
CA VAL A 46 1.59 2.22 4.80
C VAL A 46 2.60 1.30 5.49
N ARG A 47 3.88 1.33 5.11
CA ARG A 47 4.93 0.53 5.77
C ARG A 47 5.11 0.90 7.23
N GLU A 48 5.10 2.19 7.54
CA GLU A 48 5.18 2.71 8.92
C GLU A 48 3.97 2.25 9.74
N ILE A 49 2.76 2.40 9.20
CA ILE A 49 1.54 1.98 9.90
C ILE A 49 1.56 0.48 10.19
N THR A 50 1.93 -0.32 9.19
CA THR A 50 2.03 -1.79 9.28
C THR A 50 3.39 -2.29 9.77
N ALA A 51 4.17 -1.44 10.46
CA ALA A 51 5.48 -1.81 10.95
C ALA A 51 5.38 -2.87 12.06
N ARG A 52 6.25 -3.87 11.99
CA ARG A 52 6.20 -5.06 12.87
C ARG A 52 6.51 -4.77 14.34
N ARG A 53 7.12 -3.62 14.66
CA ARG A 53 7.60 -3.26 16.00
C ARG A 53 6.65 -2.33 16.78
N ARG A 54 5.48 -1.98 16.23
CA ARG A 54 4.59 -0.96 16.84
C ARG A 54 3.73 -1.43 18.01
N GLY A 55 3.60 -2.74 18.24
CA GLY A 55 2.79 -3.28 19.34
C GLY A 55 1.28 -2.97 19.29
N ARG A 56 0.76 -2.45 18.17
CA ARG A 56 -0.65 -2.09 18.01
C ARG A 56 -1.54 -3.29 17.69
N SER A 57 -2.80 -3.24 18.12
CA SER A 57 -3.79 -4.25 17.77
C SER A 57 -4.09 -4.22 16.27
N LEU A 58 -4.56 -5.34 15.71
CA LEU A 58 -4.92 -5.39 14.29
C LEU A 58 -6.00 -4.36 13.94
N PHE A 59 -6.98 -4.17 14.82
CA PHE A 59 -8.07 -3.20 14.62
C PHE A 59 -7.56 -1.76 14.55
N GLN A 60 -6.65 -1.36 15.45
CA GLN A 60 -6.02 -0.04 15.41
C GLN A 60 -5.24 0.18 14.10
N VAL A 61 -4.47 -0.82 13.66
CA VAL A 61 -3.74 -0.75 12.38
C VAL A 61 -4.70 -0.61 11.21
N ILE A 62 -5.82 -1.33 11.21
CA ILE A 62 -6.84 -1.24 10.16
C ILE A 62 -7.48 0.14 10.15
N ASP A 63 -7.80 0.72 11.31
CA ASP A 63 -8.40 2.03 11.39
C ASP A 63 -7.47 3.15 10.88
N GLU A 64 -6.20 3.14 11.31
CA GLU A 64 -5.19 4.06 10.79
C GLU A 64 -5.02 3.94 9.27
N LEU A 65 -5.04 2.71 8.74
CA LEU A 65 -4.99 2.49 7.29
C LEU A 65 -6.23 3.02 6.58
N LYS A 66 -7.44 2.83 7.14
CA LYS A 66 -8.69 3.35 6.59
C LYS A 66 -8.64 4.87 6.49
N GLN A 67 -8.23 5.55 7.56
CA GLN A 67 -8.09 7.01 7.59
C GLN A 67 -7.09 7.50 6.53
N LEU A 68 -5.90 6.89 6.47
CA LEU A 68 -4.89 7.22 5.46
C LEU A 68 -5.42 7.04 4.03
N ILE A 69 -6.01 5.88 3.74
CA ILE A 69 -6.52 5.53 2.41
C ILE A 69 -7.64 6.50 2.01
N ARG A 70 -8.55 6.83 2.93
CA ARG A 70 -9.66 7.75 2.68
C ARG A 70 -9.15 9.15 2.36
N GLY A 71 -8.28 9.72 3.19
CA GLY A 71 -7.70 11.03 2.94
C GLY A 71 -6.90 11.09 1.64
N TRP A 72 -6.15 10.02 1.34
CA TRP A 72 -5.39 9.93 0.11
C TRP A 72 -6.30 9.89 -1.13
N TRP A 73 -7.35 9.06 -1.12
CA TRP A 73 -8.29 8.99 -2.24
C TRP A 73 -9.10 10.28 -2.43
N ASN A 74 -9.49 10.95 -1.35
CA ASN A 74 -10.19 12.23 -1.44
C ASN A 74 -9.35 13.26 -2.21
N TYR A 75 -8.05 13.33 -1.94
CA TYR A 75 -7.15 14.24 -2.65
C TYR A 75 -6.87 13.80 -4.10
N TYR A 76 -6.60 12.51 -4.32
CA TYR A 76 -6.20 11.99 -5.63
C TYR A 76 -7.38 11.54 -6.52
N ARG A 77 -8.62 11.88 -6.17
CA ARG A 77 -9.84 11.49 -6.91
C ARG A 77 -9.82 11.91 -8.38
N LEU A 78 -9.11 12.98 -8.73
CA LEU A 78 -8.96 13.50 -10.10
C LEU A 78 -8.13 12.60 -11.03
N THR A 79 -7.56 11.49 -10.54
CA THR A 79 -6.77 10.58 -11.38
C THR A 79 -7.65 9.79 -12.35
N GLU A 80 -7.34 9.88 -13.64
CA GLU A 80 -8.06 9.14 -14.70
C GLU A 80 -7.38 7.80 -15.01
N SER A 81 -6.11 7.63 -14.62
CA SER A 81 -5.36 6.38 -14.79
C SER A 81 -5.26 5.58 -13.50
N VAL A 82 -5.88 4.39 -13.48
CA VAL A 82 -5.88 3.49 -12.31
C VAL A 82 -4.92 2.31 -12.41
N ASN A 83 -4.30 2.07 -13.57
CA ASN A 83 -3.50 0.87 -13.82
C ASN A 83 -2.34 0.69 -12.83
N ARG A 84 -1.66 1.79 -12.48
CA ARG A 84 -0.57 1.78 -11.48
C ARG A 84 -1.06 1.62 -10.03
N LEU A 85 -2.35 1.81 -9.79
CA LEU A 85 -3.00 1.72 -8.47
C LEU A 85 -3.60 0.34 -8.21
N ARG A 86 -3.98 -0.41 -9.26
CA ARG A 86 -4.49 -1.79 -9.17
C ARG A 86 -3.70 -2.72 -8.24
N PRO A 87 -2.35 -2.74 -8.22
CA PRO A 87 -1.61 -3.62 -7.32
C PRO A 87 -1.57 -3.14 -5.85
N LEU A 88 -1.95 -1.89 -5.55
CA LEU A 88 -1.85 -1.34 -4.18
C LEU A 88 -2.71 -2.10 -3.16
N PRO A 89 -4.01 -2.37 -3.39
CA PRO A 89 -4.83 -3.12 -2.44
C PRO A 89 -4.28 -4.52 -2.15
N HIS A 90 -3.82 -5.23 -3.19
CA HIS A 90 -3.19 -6.55 -3.02
C HIS A 90 -1.94 -6.45 -2.14
N TRP A 91 -1.07 -5.48 -2.42
CA TRP A 91 0.14 -5.24 -1.64
C TRP A 91 -0.17 -4.89 -0.17
N ILE A 92 -1.19 -4.07 0.10
CA ILE A 92 -1.63 -3.74 1.47
C ILE A 92 -2.14 -5.00 2.19
N ARG A 93 -3.02 -5.79 1.56
CA ARG A 93 -3.54 -7.04 2.14
C ARG A 93 -2.40 -8.03 2.45
N ARG A 94 -1.38 -8.12 1.60
CA ARG A 94 -0.20 -8.95 1.85
C ARG A 94 0.55 -8.51 3.12
N ARG A 95 0.64 -7.20 3.37
CA ARG A 95 1.27 -6.67 4.59
C ARG A 95 0.45 -6.95 5.83
N LEU A 96 -0.87 -6.79 5.77
CA LEU A 96 -1.78 -7.13 6.87
C LEU A 96 -1.69 -8.62 7.21
N ARG A 97 -1.70 -9.52 6.21
CA ARG A 97 -1.47 -10.96 6.42
C ARG A 97 -0.15 -11.24 7.12
N ALA A 98 0.93 -10.58 6.69
CA ALA A 98 2.24 -10.74 7.33
C ALA A 98 2.27 -10.23 8.79
N LEU A 99 1.49 -9.20 9.10
CA LEU A 99 1.34 -8.68 10.48
C LEU A 99 0.57 -9.67 11.36
N VAL A 100 -0.58 -10.16 10.88
CA VAL A 100 -1.39 -11.18 11.57
C VAL A 100 -0.57 -12.45 11.81
N TRP A 101 0.14 -12.92 10.79
CA TRP A 101 1.01 -14.10 10.90
C TRP A 101 2.09 -13.95 11.97
N LYS A 102 2.62 -12.74 12.13
CA LYS A 102 3.61 -12.43 13.17
C LYS A 102 2.98 -12.38 14.56
N GLN A 103 1.77 -11.82 14.68
CA GLN A 103 1.02 -11.76 15.95
C GLN A 103 0.69 -13.15 16.48
N TRP A 104 0.36 -14.11 15.62
CA TRP A 104 0.07 -15.48 16.05
C TRP A 104 1.24 -16.21 16.71
N LYS A 105 2.49 -15.74 16.48
CA LYS A 105 3.78 -16.19 17.09
C LYS A 105 4.03 -17.70 17.09
N ASN A 106 3.22 -18.48 17.81
CA ASN A 106 3.34 -19.90 18.03
C ASN A 106 2.61 -20.71 16.94
N ARG A 107 3.19 -21.87 16.61
CA ARG A 107 2.64 -22.86 15.67
C ARG A 107 1.20 -23.27 16.03
N LYS A 108 0.96 -23.62 17.30
CA LYS A 108 -0.37 -24.03 17.80
C LYS A 108 -1.43 -22.95 17.52
N THR A 109 -1.09 -21.68 17.78
CA THR A 109 -2.00 -20.54 17.52
C THR A 109 -2.28 -20.39 16.03
N ARG A 110 -1.26 -20.49 15.16
CA ARG A 110 -1.45 -20.41 13.70
C ARG A 110 -2.41 -21.49 13.21
N VAL A 111 -2.18 -22.75 13.58
CA VAL A 111 -3.04 -23.87 13.17
C VAL A 111 -4.48 -23.65 13.65
N ARG A 112 -4.67 -23.32 14.93
CA ARG A 112 -5.99 -23.04 15.51
C ARG A 112 -6.72 -21.91 14.77
N GLU A 113 -6.03 -20.81 14.49
CA GLU A 113 -6.61 -19.66 13.80
C GLU A 113 -6.91 -19.94 12.31
N LEU A 114 -6.12 -20.79 11.64
CA LEU A 114 -6.39 -21.24 10.27
C LEU A 114 -7.62 -22.17 10.23
N LEU A 115 -7.73 -23.12 11.15
CA LEU A 115 -8.90 -24.00 11.29
C LEU A 115 -10.17 -23.20 11.56
N LYS A 116 -10.12 -22.22 12.47
CA LYS A 116 -11.25 -21.32 12.78
C LYS A 116 -11.76 -20.55 11.54
N ARG A 117 -10.92 -20.37 10.52
CA ARG A 117 -11.24 -19.69 9.27
C ARG A 117 -11.63 -20.65 8.13
N GLY A 118 -11.87 -21.92 8.44
CA GLY A 118 -12.37 -22.93 7.49
C GLY A 118 -11.30 -23.58 6.63
N ILE A 119 -10.01 -23.42 6.94
CA ILE A 119 -8.93 -24.08 6.20
C ILE A 119 -8.86 -25.55 6.66
N SER A 120 -8.74 -26.48 5.71
CA SER A 120 -8.65 -27.91 6.03
C SER A 120 -7.46 -28.21 6.95
N ARG A 121 -7.60 -29.23 7.79
CA ARG A 121 -6.61 -29.60 8.80
C ARG A 121 -5.22 -29.84 8.19
N ASN A 122 -5.16 -30.52 7.05
CA ASN A 122 -3.91 -30.81 6.36
C ASN A 122 -3.19 -29.51 5.94
N PHE A 123 -3.89 -28.59 5.27
CA PHE A 123 -3.30 -27.31 4.87
C PHE A 123 -2.95 -26.41 6.06
N ALA A 124 -3.77 -26.42 7.11
CA ALA A 124 -3.52 -25.65 8.33
C ALA A 124 -2.25 -26.13 9.06
N LEU A 125 -2.04 -27.45 9.16
CA LEU A 125 -0.85 -28.05 9.75
C LEU A 125 0.39 -27.75 8.89
N THR A 126 0.35 -28.03 7.59
CA THR A 126 1.49 -27.79 6.70
C THR A 126 1.94 -26.33 6.76
N THR A 127 1.00 -25.39 6.66
CA THR A 127 1.30 -23.95 6.63
C THR A 127 1.68 -23.41 8.01
N GLY A 128 0.98 -23.83 9.07
CA GLY A 128 1.21 -23.37 10.44
C GLY A 128 2.49 -23.93 11.07
N CYS A 129 2.84 -25.17 10.71
CA CYS A 129 4.02 -25.88 11.20
C CYS A 129 5.29 -25.59 10.40
N ALA A 130 5.18 -25.07 9.18
CA ALA A 130 6.32 -24.64 8.37
C ALA A 130 7.30 -23.79 9.21
N ARG A 131 8.51 -24.31 9.37
CA ARG A 131 9.65 -23.53 9.87
C ARG A 131 10.05 -22.57 8.74
N LYS A 132 10.41 -21.35 9.14
CA LYS A 132 10.86 -20.32 8.20
C LYS A 132 12.35 -20.44 8.01
#